data_AF-A0A8H9TCP2-F1
#
_entry.id   AF-A0A8H9TCP2-F1
#
_cell.length_a   1.000
_cell.length_b   1.000
_cell.length_c   1.000
_cell.angle_alpha   90.00
_cell.angle_beta   90.00
_cell.angle_gamma   90.00
#
_symmetry.space_group_name_H-M   'P 1'
#
loop_
_entity.id
_entity.type
_entity.pdbx_description
1 polymer ?
#
loop_
_entity_poly.entity_id
_entity_poly.type
_entity_poly.pdbx_seq_one_letter_code
_entity_poly.pdbx_strand_id
1 'polypeptide(L)'
;MLKTTPCEQDLEQQLDNILGFVTQPENTSVPVDNKKDEQSTLNKALYYLKNNQAPLAAKWMRLAAMAGNHRAQFYLGLFFVKGEGVPQSVFHAVAWLSLASSQGYAPATAAVTDIRKHIETKRFKDAQCYAASLYEQIHQLQFSHMIPRTSENT
;
A
#
# COMPACT_ATOMS: atom_id res chain seq x y z
N MET A 1 5.44 -12.10 19.22
CA MET A 1 4.03 -11.66 19.13
C MET A 1 3.98 -10.16 19.45
N LEU A 2 4.24 -9.31 18.46
CA LEU A 2 4.12 -7.87 18.62
C LEU A 2 2.63 -7.54 18.58
N LYS A 3 2.07 -7.12 19.72
CA LYS A 3 0.70 -6.60 19.81
C LYS A 3 0.67 -5.25 19.12
N THR A 4 0.45 -5.25 17.82
CA THR A 4 -0.09 -4.10 17.11
C THR A 4 -1.43 -3.74 17.75
N THR A 5 -1.60 -2.47 18.06
CA THR A 5 -2.77 -1.91 18.74
C THR A 5 -4.04 -2.23 17.93
N PRO A 6 -5.17 -2.61 18.58
CA PRO A 6 -6.37 -3.09 17.88
C PRO A 6 -6.96 -2.11 16.86
N CYS A 7 -6.62 -0.82 16.94
CA CYS A 7 -7.13 0.23 16.05
C CYS A 7 -6.37 0.32 14.71
N GLU A 8 -5.13 -0.19 14.63
CA GLU A 8 -4.26 0.01 13.46
C GLU A 8 -4.40 -1.11 12.44
N GLN A 9 -4.49 -2.38 12.89
CA GLN A 9 -4.85 -3.51 12.02
C GLN A 9 -6.29 -3.41 11.51
N ASP A 10 -7.19 -2.76 12.27
CA ASP A 10 -8.58 -2.58 11.87
C ASP A 10 -8.71 -1.69 10.63
N LEU A 11 -7.84 -0.68 10.44
CA LEU A 11 -7.87 0.17 9.25
C LEU A 11 -7.43 -0.59 7.99
N GLU A 12 -6.42 -1.45 8.13
CA GLU A 12 -5.99 -2.31 7.03
C GLU A 12 -7.01 -3.41 6.71
N GLN A 13 -7.63 -4.00 7.74
CA GLN A 13 -8.69 -4.99 7.61
C GLN A 13 -10.01 -4.37 7.12
N GLN A 14 -10.35 -3.15 7.52
CA GLN A 14 -11.47 -2.38 7.00
C GLN A 14 -11.26 -2.07 5.53
N LEU A 15 -10.03 -1.73 5.14
CA LEU A 15 -9.69 -1.63 3.74
C LEU A 15 -9.99 -2.99 3.08
N ASP A 16 -9.44 -4.10 3.57
CA ASP A 16 -9.66 -5.46 3.03
C ASP A 16 -11.15 -5.87 2.93
N ASN A 17 -11.96 -5.52 3.93
CA ASN A 17 -13.38 -5.81 3.97
C ASN A 17 -14.18 -4.96 2.95
N ILE A 18 -13.86 -3.67 2.82
CA ILE A 18 -14.43 -2.81 1.76
C ILE A 18 -13.95 -3.32 0.38
N LEU A 19 -12.71 -3.82 0.30
CA LEU A 19 -12.10 -4.36 -0.91
C LEU A 19 -12.80 -5.62 -1.42
N GLY A 20 -13.32 -6.49 -0.54
CA GLY A 20 -14.01 -7.74 -0.89
C GLY A 20 -15.42 -7.57 -1.46
N PHE A 21 -16.13 -6.49 -1.14
CA PHE A 21 -17.51 -6.26 -1.61
C PHE A 21 -17.57 -5.76 -3.07
N VAL A 22 -16.56 -4.99 -3.50
CA VAL A 22 -16.52 -4.35 -4.83
C VAL A 22 -15.83 -5.23 -5.89
N THR A 23 -15.22 -6.35 -5.50
CA THR A 23 -14.51 -7.31 -6.38
C THR A 23 -15.41 -8.29 -7.14
N GLN A 24 -16.70 -8.03 -7.30
CA GLN A 24 -17.48 -8.86 -8.24
C GLN A 24 -16.85 -8.76 -9.64
N PRO A 25 -16.50 -9.90 -10.28
CA PRO A 25 -15.77 -9.92 -11.53
C PRO A 25 -16.73 -9.64 -12.68
N GLU A 26 -17.13 -8.38 -12.87
CA GLU A 26 -17.98 -8.00 -14.00
C GLU A 26 -17.21 -7.07 -14.95
N ASN A 27 -16.77 -7.67 -16.07
CA ASN A 27 -16.60 -7.07 -17.39
C ASN A 27 -15.87 -5.71 -17.50
N THR A 28 -14.55 -5.76 -17.66
CA THR A 28 -13.87 -4.85 -18.61
C THR A 28 -12.84 -5.63 -19.41
N SER A 29 -13.20 -5.92 -20.66
CA SER A 29 -12.35 -6.39 -21.74
C SER A 29 -11.25 -5.36 -22.03
N VAL A 30 -10.06 -5.59 -21.48
CA VAL A 30 -8.83 -4.93 -21.92
C VAL A 30 -7.84 -6.04 -22.27
N PRO A 31 -7.27 -6.07 -23.50
CA PRO A 31 -6.35 -7.13 -23.90
C PRO A 31 -5.08 -7.04 -23.06
N VAL A 32 -4.76 -8.12 -22.34
CA VAL A 32 -3.55 -8.23 -21.53
C VAL A 32 -2.49 -8.90 -22.40
N ASP A 33 -1.55 -8.10 -22.89
CA ASP A 33 -0.30 -8.57 -23.48
C ASP A 33 0.80 -8.56 -22.41
N ASN A 34 1.44 -9.70 -22.25
CA ASN A 34 2.36 -10.08 -21.17
C ASN A 34 3.62 -9.18 -21.12
N LYS A 35 4.06 -8.80 -19.90
CA LYS A 35 5.21 -7.94 -19.50
C LYS A 35 4.90 -6.50 -19.03
N LYS A 36 3.63 -6.15 -18.78
CA LYS A 36 3.22 -4.80 -18.30
C LYS A 36 2.48 -4.79 -16.95
N ASP A 37 2.50 -5.88 -16.18
CA ASP A 37 1.55 -6.08 -15.07
C ASP A 37 1.70 -5.08 -13.89
N GLU A 38 2.91 -4.64 -13.57
CA GLU A 38 3.14 -3.63 -12.52
C GLU A 38 2.67 -2.23 -12.94
N GLN A 39 2.96 -1.83 -14.19
CA GLN A 39 2.49 -0.55 -14.73
C GLN A 39 0.98 -0.57 -15.03
N SER A 40 0.45 -1.72 -15.43
CA SER A 40 -0.99 -1.92 -15.68
C SER A 40 -1.81 -1.66 -14.41
N THR A 41 -1.32 -2.13 -13.26
CA THR A 41 -1.99 -1.95 -11.97
C THR A 41 -2.00 -0.47 -11.52
N LEU A 42 -0.86 0.23 -11.68
CA LEU A 42 -0.79 1.67 -11.41
C LEU A 42 -1.64 2.50 -12.37
N ASN A 43 -1.61 2.17 -13.67
CA ASN A 43 -2.41 2.86 -14.69
C ASN A 43 -3.92 2.72 -14.42
N LYS A 44 -4.36 1.54 -13.96
CA LYS A 44 -5.74 1.35 -13.49
C LYS A 44 -6.05 2.24 -12.30
N ALA A 45 -5.16 2.31 -11.30
CA ALA A 45 -5.37 3.19 -10.14
C ALA A 45 -5.55 4.66 -10.54
N LEU A 46 -4.70 5.15 -11.45
CA LEU A 46 -4.78 6.51 -11.98
C LEU A 46 -6.04 6.75 -12.81
N TYR A 47 -6.52 5.75 -13.54
CA TYR A 47 -7.78 5.82 -14.28
C TYR A 47 -8.98 6.02 -13.32
N TYR A 48 -9.07 5.21 -12.25
CA TYR A 48 -10.14 5.37 -11.26
C TYR A 48 -10.04 6.68 -10.49
N LEU A 49 -8.82 7.16 -10.22
CA LEU A 49 -8.60 8.48 -9.60
C LEU A 49 -9.13 9.60 -10.50
N LYS A 50 -8.87 9.54 -11.80
CA LYS A 50 -9.36 10.52 -12.78
C LYS A 50 -10.88 10.52 -12.90
N ASN A 51 -11.52 9.36 -12.72
CA ASN A 51 -12.98 9.22 -12.77
C ASN A 51 -13.66 9.52 -11.41
N ASN A 52 -12.94 10.14 -10.48
CA ASN A 52 -13.43 10.48 -9.14
C ASN A 52 -13.88 9.26 -8.31
N GLN A 53 -13.34 8.08 -8.61
CA GLN A 53 -13.59 6.84 -7.88
C GLN A 53 -12.43 6.57 -6.91
N ALA A 54 -12.27 7.45 -5.93
CA ALA A 54 -11.22 7.38 -4.91
C ALA A 54 -11.08 6.00 -4.21
N PRO A 55 -12.15 5.30 -3.77
CA PRO A 55 -11.99 3.99 -3.11
C PRO A 55 -11.45 2.90 -4.05
N LEU A 56 -11.88 2.91 -5.32
CA LEU A 56 -11.35 2.01 -6.35
C LEU A 56 -9.91 2.36 -6.71
N ALA A 57 -9.57 3.66 -6.77
CA ALA A 57 -8.19 4.10 -6.98
C ALA A 57 -7.28 3.60 -5.85
N ALA A 58 -7.71 3.76 -4.59
CA ALA A 58 -6.97 3.31 -3.41
C ALA A 58 -6.70 1.80 -3.44
N LYS A 59 -7.67 1.01 -3.87
CA LYS A 59 -7.52 -0.44 -4.09
C LYS A 59 -6.39 -0.77 -5.05
N TRP A 60 -6.46 -0.24 -6.27
CA TRP A 60 -5.46 -0.52 -7.30
C TRP A 60 -4.09 0.05 -6.90
N MET A 61 -4.08 1.18 -6.16
CA MET A 61 -2.87 1.76 -5.61
C MET A 61 -2.24 0.84 -4.55
N ARG A 62 -3.03 0.22 -3.67
CA ARG A 62 -2.52 -0.77 -2.70
C ARG A 62 -1.94 -1.99 -3.39
N LEU A 63 -2.62 -2.55 -4.39
CA LEU A 63 -2.08 -3.68 -5.16
C LEU A 63 -0.76 -3.34 -5.83
N ALA A 64 -0.66 -2.16 -6.47
CA ALA A 64 0.60 -1.71 -7.07
C ALA A 64 1.68 -1.43 -6.01
N ALA A 65 1.31 -0.91 -4.83
CA ALA A 65 2.23 -0.67 -3.73
C ALA A 65 2.79 -1.97 -3.12
N MET A 66 1.94 -3.00 -3.02
CA MET A 66 2.30 -4.36 -2.59
C MET A 66 3.13 -5.11 -3.64
N ALA A 67 3.05 -4.71 -4.91
CA ALA A 67 3.98 -5.17 -5.94
C ALA A 67 5.35 -4.46 -5.88
N GLY A 68 5.58 -3.60 -4.88
CA GLY A 68 6.84 -2.89 -4.68
C GLY A 68 6.94 -1.55 -5.43
N ASN A 69 5.89 -1.10 -6.13
CA ASN A 69 5.96 0.15 -6.89
C ASN A 69 6.02 1.38 -5.97
N HIS A 70 7.18 2.04 -5.91
CA HIS A 70 7.42 3.22 -5.08
C HIS A 70 6.47 4.39 -5.37
N ARG A 71 6.01 4.58 -6.62
CA ARG A 71 5.03 5.63 -6.94
C ARG A 71 3.68 5.32 -6.33
N ALA A 72 3.27 4.05 -6.38
CA ALA A 72 2.02 3.61 -5.78
C ALA A 72 2.05 3.71 -4.25
N GLN A 73 3.16 3.33 -3.62
CA GLN A 73 3.40 3.53 -2.19
C GLN A 73 3.27 5.01 -1.80
N PHE A 74 3.84 5.91 -2.60
CA PHE A 74 3.70 7.35 -2.37
C PHE A 74 2.25 7.84 -2.45
N TYR A 75 1.52 7.48 -3.52
CA TYR A 75 0.13 7.90 -3.68
C TYR A 75 -0.80 7.31 -2.61
N LEU A 76 -0.57 6.06 -2.20
CA LEU A 76 -1.32 5.44 -1.12
C LEU A 76 -1.08 6.18 0.21
N GLY A 77 0.16 6.59 0.47
CA GLY A 77 0.49 7.47 1.58
C GLY A 77 -0.29 8.79 1.55
N LEU A 78 -0.41 9.42 0.38
CA LEU A 78 -1.22 10.64 0.21
C LEU A 78 -2.72 10.40 0.42
N PHE A 79 -3.25 9.27 -0.03
CA PHE A 79 -4.65 8.90 0.23
C PHE A 79 -4.93 8.78 1.74
N PHE A 80 -3.99 8.22 2.51
CA PHE A 80 -4.10 8.19 3.97
C PHE A 80 -3.98 9.57 4.62
N VAL A 81 -3.17 10.50 4.08
CA VAL A 81 -3.10 11.88 4.59
C VAL A 81 -4.43 12.60 4.37
N LYS A 82 -5.04 12.43 3.20
CA LYS A 82 -6.25 13.16 2.80
C LYS A 82 -7.56 12.47 3.18
N GLY A 83 -7.54 11.17 3.46
CA GLY A 83 -8.75 10.37 3.60
C GLY A 83 -9.46 10.10 2.27
N GLU A 84 -8.74 10.08 1.14
CA GLU A 84 -9.33 9.88 -0.19
C GLU A 84 -9.51 8.38 -0.47
N GLY A 85 -10.74 7.88 -0.34
CA GLY A 85 -11.06 6.47 -0.60
C GLY A 85 -10.53 5.48 0.46
N VAL A 86 -9.83 5.99 1.47
CA VAL A 86 -9.35 5.28 2.66
C VAL A 86 -9.62 6.14 3.90
N PRO A 87 -9.80 5.55 5.08
CA PRO A 87 -9.87 6.32 6.32
C PRO A 87 -8.56 7.09 6.56
N GLN A 88 -8.69 8.35 6.97
CA GLN A 88 -7.55 9.23 7.20
C GLN A 88 -6.65 8.67 8.32
N SER A 89 -5.37 8.52 8.06
CA SER A 89 -4.41 8.02 9.04
C SER A 89 -2.99 8.51 8.77
N VAL A 90 -2.54 9.49 9.57
CA VAL A 90 -1.17 10.02 9.47
C VAL A 90 -0.12 8.92 9.73
N PHE A 91 -0.45 7.95 10.60
CA PHE A 91 0.43 6.83 10.90
C PHE A 91 0.71 5.97 9.66
N HIS A 92 -0.35 5.48 9.00
CA HIS A 92 -0.22 4.68 7.78
C HIS A 92 0.39 5.50 6.64
N ALA A 93 0.06 6.79 6.54
CA ALA A 93 0.68 7.69 5.57
C ALA A 93 2.21 7.72 5.71
N VAL A 94 2.72 7.93 6.93
CA VAL A 94 4.16 7.94 7.19
C VAL A 94 4.79 6.59 6.85
N ALA A 95 4.12 5.48 7.15
CA ALA A 95 4.65 4.16 6.83
C ALA A 95 4.83 3.93 5.33
N TRP A 96 3.77 4.17 4.53
CA TRP A 96 3.81 4.02 3.07
C TRP A 96 4.75 5.01 2.39
N LEU A 97 4.81 6.26 2.88
CA LEU A 97 5.76 7.25 2.36
C LEU A 97 7.21 6.92 2.74
N SER A 98 7.45 6.34 3.92
CA SER A 98 8.79 5.90 4.34
C SER A 98 9.29 4.76 3.45
N LEU A 99 8.41 3.81 3.09
CA LEU A 99 8.69 2.77 2.11
C LEU A 99 9.12 3.35 0.75
N ALA A 100 8.34 4.28 0.20
CA ALA A 100 8.68 4.94 -1.06
C ALA A 100 10.00 5.75 -0.97
N SER A 101 10.24 6.40 0.17
CA SER A 101 11.48 7.13 0.44
C SER A 101 12.69 6.19 0.52
N SER A 102 12.55 5.01 1.13
CA SER A 102 13.63 4.00 1.20
C SER A 102 14.02 3.47 -0.18
N GLN A 103 13.09 3.48 -1.14
CA GLN A 103 13.36 3.17 -2.54
C GLN A 103 13.94 4.36 -3.33
N GLY A 104 14.24 5.49 -2.70
CA GLY A 104 14.84 6.66 -3.32
C GLY A 104 13.85 7.62 -3.99
N TYR A 105 12.54 7.51 -3.72
CA TYR A 105 11.56 8.43 -4.29
C TYR A 105 11.56 9.78 -3.56
N ALA A 106 12.27 10.77 -4.13
CA ALA A 106 12.48 12.09 -3.53
C ALA A 106 11.18 12.82 -3.09
N PRO A 107 10.05 12.76 -3.84
CA PRO A 107 8.80 13.37 -3.38
C PRO A 107 8.25 12.76 -2.09
N ALA A 108 8.48 11.46 -1.86
CA ALA A 108 8.08 10.81 -0.60
C ALA A 108 8.93 11.32 0.57
N THR A 109 10.24 11.48 0.39
CA THR A 109 11.12 12.03 1.43
C THR A 109 10.68 13.43 1.86
N ALA A 110 10.28 14.29 0.91
CA ALA A 110 9.74 15.61 1.20
C ALA A 110 8.43 15.52 2.00
N ALA A 111 7.51 14.64 1.59
CA ALA A 111 6.23 14.44 2.27
C ALA A 111 6.41 13.90 3.71
N VAL A 112 7.29 12.92 3.92
CA VAL A 112 7.62 12.40 5.27
C VAL A 112 8.20 13.52 6.14
N THR A 113 9.10 14.34 5.58
CA THR A 113 9.73 15.45 6.30
C THR A 113 8.71 16.51 6.70
N ASP A 114 7.70 16.76 5.87
CA ASP A 114 6.65 17.70 6.17
C ASP A 114 5.71 17.17 7.27
N ILE A 115 5.26 15.92 7.16
CA ILE A 115 4.44 15.27 8.18
C ILE A 115 5.19 15.21 9.53
N ARG A 116 6.51 14.97 9.51
CA ARG A 116 7.36 14.93 10.71
C ARG A 116 7.26 16.21 11.55
N LYS A 117 6.98 17.36 10.95
CA LYS A 117 6.84 18.64 11.68
C LYS A 117 5.57 18.69 12.54
N HIS A 118 4.54 17.92 12.17
CA HIS A 118 3.20 17.99 12.76
C HIS A 118 2.82 16.75 13.58
N ILE A 119 3.65 15.69 13.56
CA ILE A 119 3.42 14.44 14.28
C ILE A 119 4.36 14.32 15.49
N GLU A 120 3.89 13.69 16.56
CA GLU A 120 4.71 13.36 17.72
C GLU A 120 5.87 12.43 17.35
N THR A 121 7.06 12.69 17.91
CA THR A 121 8.28 11.92 17.63
C THR A 121 8.13 10.42 17.90
N LYS A 122 7.40 10.04 18.96
CA LYS A 122 7.16 8.63 19.29
C LYS A 122 6.36 7.95 18.19
N ARG A 123 5.22 8.54 17.84
CA ARG A 123 4.29 8.03 16.83
C ARG A 123 4.90 7.99 15.43
N PHE A 124 5.81 8.92 15.13
CA PHE A 124 6.62 8.87 13.91
C PHE A 124 7.56 7.65 13.87
N LYS A 125 8.29 7.40 14.96
CA LYS A 125 9.19 6.23 15.05
C LYS A 125 8.39 4.93 14.97
N ASP A 126 7.25 4.85 15.63
CA ASP A 126 6.35 3.69 15.58
C ASP A 126 5.88 3.43 14.13
N ALA A 127 5.53 4.48 13.38
CA ALA A 127 5.16 4.37 11.97
C ALA A 127 6.32 3.92 11.07
N GLN A 128 7.55 4.34 11.36
CA GLN A 128 8.75 3.87 10.65
C GLN A 128 9.03 2.38 10.95
N CYS A 129 8.86 1.94 12.20
CA CYS A 129 8.95 0.52 12.55
C CYS A 129 7.89 -0.30 11.80
N TYR A 130 6.66 0.21 11.69
CA TYR A 130 5.60 -0.41 10.91
C TYR A 130 5.93 -0.49 9.41
N ALA A 131 6.55 0.56 8.86
CA ALA A 131 7.05 0.56 7.48
C ALA A 131 8.04 -0.59 7.22
N ALA A 132 8.92 -0.88 8.19
CA ALA A 132 9.87 -1.98 8.08
C ALA A 132 9.16 -3.35 8.05
N SER A 133 8.15 -3.57 8.89
CA SER A 133 7.36 -4.80 8.83
C SER A 133 6.59 -4.95 7.52
N LEU A 134 6.03 -3.85 6.99
CA LEU A 134 5.37 -3.85 5.69
C LEU A 134 6.35 -4.18 4.55
N TYR A 135 7.57 -3.64 4.59
CA TYR A 135 8.60 -3.96 3.61
C TYR A 135 8.93 -5.46 3.60
N GLU A 136 9.11 -6.05 4.80
CA GLU A 136 9.35 -7.48 4.93
C GLU A 136 8.18 -8.30 4.39
N GLN A 137 6.94 -7.93 4.70
CA GLN A 137 5.74 -8.61 4.19
C GLN A 137 5.66 -8.53 2.66
N ILE A 138 5.90 -7.35 2.08
CA ILE A 138 5.91 -7.15 0.62
C ILE A 138 6.97 -8.04 -0.02
N HIS A 139 8.18 -8.08 0.54
CA HIS A 139 9.25 -8.96 0.07
C HIS A 139 8.86 -10.43 0.18
N GLN A 140 8.34 -10.88 1.33
CA GLN A 140 7.90 -12.26 1.50
C GLN A 140 6.82 -12.65 0.48
N LEU A 141 5.86 -11.77 0.19
CA LEU A 141 4.84 -12.01 -0.83
C LEU A 141 5.45 -12.12 -2.23
N GLN A 142 6.37 -11.22 -2.58
CA GLN A 142 7.08 -11.24 -3.87
C GLN A 142 7.99 -12.47 -4.03
N PHE A 143 8.57 -13.01 -2.97
CA PHE A 143 9.47 -14.16 -3.02
C PHE A 143 8.82 -15.47 -2.55
N SER A 144 7.52 -15.45 -2.21
CA SER A 144 6.78 -16.62 -1.70
C SER A 144 6.80 -17.79 -2.67
N HIS A 145 6.80 -17.51 -3.97
CA HIS A 145 6.92 -18.52 -5.04
C HIS A 145 8.34 -19.09 -5.20
N MET A 146 9.35 -18.49 -4.57
CA MET A 146 10.75 -18.97 -4.60
C MET A 146 11.11 -19.83 -3.39
N ILE A 147 10.24 -19.92 -2.37
CA ILE A 147 10.41 -20.85 -1.26
C ILE A 147 9.73 -22.16 -1.69
N PRO A 148 10.47 -23.21 -2.09
CA PRO A 148 9.85 -24.51 -2.30
C PRO A 148 9.20 -24.91 -0.98
N ARG A 149 7.89 -25.24 -1.00
CA ARG A 149 7.32 -26.01 0.11
C ARG A 149 8.16 -27.28 0.15
N THR A 150 9.06 -27.39 1.12
CA THR A 150 9.68 -28.66 1.43
C THR A 150 8.52 -29.58 1.75
N SER A 151 8.17 -30.42 0.77
CA SER A 151 7.21 -31.49 0.95
C SER A 151 7.62 -32.21 2.23
N GLU A 152 6.71 -32.24 3.19
CA GLU A 152 6.71 -33.26 4.22
C GLU A 152 6.94 -34.61 3.53
N ASN A 153 8.13 -35.16 3.73
CA ASN A 153 8.44 -36.56 3.43
C ASN A 153 9.69 -36.89 4.24
N THR A 154 9.54 -37.20 5.52
CA THR A 154 9.38 -38.58 6.06
C THR A 154 9.23 -38.51 7.57
#